data_AF-A0A9D1RR40-F1
#
_entry.id   AF-A0A9D1RR40-F1
#
_cell.length_a   1.000
_cell.length_b   1.000
_cell.length_c   1.000
_cell.angle_alpha   90.00
_cell.angle_beta   90.00
_cell.angle_gamma   90.00
#
_symmetry.space_group_name_H-M   'P 1'
#
loop_
_entity.id
_entity.type
_entity.pdbx_description
1 polymer ?
#
loop_
_entity_poly.entity_id
_entity_poly.type
_entity_poly.pdbx_seq_one_letter_code
_entity_poly.pdbx_strand_id
1 'polypeptide(L)'
;SDDVFMVPHSRHTTIRREDVEKVKELKILASSPEAGIYALSTEGGRQIFITGHSEYDALTLEQEFLRDKNKGLPIAVPKNYYPDDDYTKPPRVTWRSCANLLYSNWLNYFVYQTTPYDLDELTSLDHQ
;
A
#
# COMPACT_ATOMS: atom_id res chain seq x y z
N SER A 1 6.97 -9.36 -13.23
CA SER A 1 6.03 -8.96 -12.16
C SER A 1 4.93 -9.99 -12.15
N ASP A 2 4.46 -10.39 -10.97
CA ASP A 2 3.26 -11.20 -10.87
C ASP A 2 2.03 -10.33 -11.18
N ASP A 3 1.04 -10.90 -11.85
CA ASP A 3 -0.23 -10.21 -12.17
C ASP A 3 -1.16 -10.10 -10.94
N VAL A 4 -0.87 -10.88 -9.89
CA VAL A 4 -1.64 -10.94 -8.64
C VAL A 4 -0.69 -10.85 -7.47
N PHE A 5 -1.05 -10.03 -6.48
CA PHE A 5 -0.25 -9.81 -5.27
C PHE A 5 -1.15 -9.50 -4.07
N MET A 6 -0.61 -9.66 -2.87
CA MET A 6 -1.30 -9.40 -1.61
C MET A 6 -0.90 -8.05 -1.01
N VAL A 7 -1.86 -7.35 -0.41
CA VAL A 7 -1.62 -6.13 0.38
C VAL A 7 -2.59 -6.09 1.57
N PRO A 8 -2.14 -5.66 2.77
CA PRO A 8 -3.02 -5.44 3.91
C PRO A 8 -4.05 -4.33 3.64
N HIS A 9 -5.28 -4.55 4.08
CA HIS A 9 -6.29 -3.50 4.17
C HIS A 9 -6.90 -3.50 5.57
N SER A 10 -6.93 -2.33 6.22
CA SER A 10 -7.52 -2.14 7.55
C SER A 10 -8.31 -0.84 7.56
N ARG A 11 -9.60 -0.90 7.19
CA ARG A 11 -10.46 0.29 7.08
C ARG A 11 -11.95 -0.05 7.19
N HIS A 12 -12.72 0.89 7.72
CA HIS A 12 -14.20 0.83 7.76
C HIS A 12 -14.87 1.59 6.61
N THR A 13 -14.10 2.43 5.90
CA THR A 13 -14.58 3.18 4.74
C THR A 13 -14.10 2.52 3.45
N THR A 14 -14.67 2.92 2.32
CA THR A 14 -14.26 2.42 1.00
C THR A 14 -14.41 3.49 -0.07
N ILE A 15 -13.69 3.33 -1.17
CA ILE A 15 -13.85 4.14 -2.38
C ILE A 15 -14.62 3.29 -3.39
N ARG A 16 -15.67 3.87 -3.95
CA ARG A 16 -16.52 3.23 -4.95
C ARG A 16 -15.86 3.29 -6.32
N ARG A 17 -15.77 2.13 -6.99
CA ARG A 17 -15.12 2.02 -8.30
C ARG A 17 -15.83 2.89 -9.34
N GLU A 18 -17.16 2.87 -9.33
CA GLU A 18 -17.99 3.64 -10.24
C GLU A 18 -17.80 5.15 -10.11
N ASP A 19 -17.37 5.64 -8.95
CA ASP A 19 -17.10 7.06 -8.75
C ASP A 19 -15.72 7.44 -9.27
N VAL A 20 -14.72 6.55 -9.14
CA VAL A 20 -13.39 6.75 -9.72
C VAL A 20 -13.43 6.68 -11.24
N GLU A 21 -14.17 5.74 -11.82
CA GLU A 21 -14.27 5.57 -13.27
C GLU A 21 -14.95 6.75 -13.98
N LYS A 22 -15.66 7.63 -13.25
CA LYS A 22 -16.22 8.89 -13.78
C LYS A 22 -15.19 10.02 -13.86
N VAL A 23 -14.05 9.91 -13.16
CA VAL A 23 -13.01 10.94 -13.12
C VAL A 23 -11.92 10.58 -14.14
N LYS A 24 -11.88 11.30 -15.26
CA LYS A 24 -11.01 10.98 -16.41
C LYS A 24 -9.53 11.06 -16.08
N GLU A 25 -9.18 11.92 -15.12
CA GLU A 25 -7.83 12.18 -14.67
C GLU A 25 -7.28 11.05 -13.80
N LEU A 26 -8.14 10.18 -13.27
CA LEU A 26 -7.75 9.06 -12.41
C LEU A 26 -7.66 7.76 -13.21
N LYS A 27 -6.55 7.05 -13.01
CA LYS A 27 -6.33 5.71 -13.55
C LYS A 27 -6.24 4.70 -12.41
N ILE A 28 -7.05 3.65 -12.48
CA ILE A 28 -6.92 2.51 -11.57
C ILE A 28 -5.70 1.69 -11.99
N LEU A 29 -4.75 1.53 -11.08
CA LEU A 29 -3.53 0.74 -11.30
C LEU A 29 -3.67 -0.68 -10.77
N ALA A 30 -4.36 -0.85 -9.64
CA ALA A 30 -4.60 -2.15 -9.03
C ALA A 30 -5.86 -2.16 -8.15
N SER A 31 -6.54 -3.30 -8.13
CA SER A 31 -7.76 -3.52 -7.34
C SER A 31 -7.94 -4.98 -7.00
N SER A 32 -8.62 -5.24 -5.89
CA SER A 32 -9.09 -6.56 -5.47
C SER A 32 -10.60 -6.68 -5.68
N PRO A 33 -11.12 -7.85 -6.13
CA PRO A 33 -12.55 -8.14 -6.14
C PRO A 33 -13.20 -8.06 -4.73
N GLU A 34 -12.42 -8.34 -3.68
CA GLU A 34 -12.89 -8.33 -2.29
C GLU A 34 -12.59 -7.01 -1.59
N ALA A 35 -11.35 -6.54 -1.65
CA ALA A 35 -10.94 -5.33 -0.93
C ALA A 35 -11.31 -4.04 -1.70
N GLY A 36 -11.57 -4.09 -3.00
CA GLY A 36 -11.83 -2.92 -3.83
C GLY A 36 -10.55 -2.29 -4.39
N ILE A 37 -10.59 -0.99 -4.70
CA ILE A 37 -9.46 -0.27 -5.29
C ILE A 37 -8.30 -0.23 -4.28
N TYR A 38 -7.09 -0.57 -4.74
CA TYR A 38 -5.86 -0.52 -3.96
C TYR A 38 -4.97 0.68 -4.36
N ALA A 39 -4.73 0.85 -5.68
CA ALA A 39 -3.81 1.89 -6.18
C ALA A 39 -4.41 2.67 -7.34
N LEU A 40 -4.25 4.00 -7.29
CA LEU A 40 -4.67 4.95 -8.33
C LEU A 40 -3.52 5.91 -8.64
N SER A 41 -3.51 6.48 -9.84
CA SER A 41 -2.67 7.65 -10.15
C SER A 41 -3.40 8.67 -10.99
N THR A 42 -2.93 9.91 -10.95
CA THR A 42 -3.29 10.89 -11.98
C THR A 42 -2.54 10.61 -13.28
N GLU A 43 -2.97 11.22 -14.37
CA GLU A 43 -2.17 11.32 -15.58
C GLU A 43 -0.78 11.92 -15.28
N GLY A 44 0.26 11.33 -15.90
CA GLY A 44 1.66 11.72 -15.65
C GLY A 44 2.21 11.36 -14.26
N GLY A 45 1.43 10.71 -13.39
CA GLY A 45 1.93 10.19 -12.11
C GLY A 45 2.23 11.23 -11.03
N ARG A 46 1.80 12.48 -11.21
CA ARG A 46 2.00 13.56 -10.23
C ARG A 46 1.41 13.22 -8.85
N GLN A 47 0.29 12.51 -8.82
CA GLN A 47 -0.30 12.00 -7.59
C GLN A 47 -0.49 10.50 -7.70
N ILE A 48 -0.12 9.78 -6.64
CA ILE A 48 -0.35 8.35 -6.48
C ILE A 48 -1.12 8.17 -5.18
N PHE A 49 -2.21 7.40 -5.24
CA PHE A 49 -3.06 7.11 -4.09
C PHE A 49 -3.00 5.63 -3.80
N ILE A 50 -2.69 5.29 -2.55
CA ILE A 50 -2.61 3.91 -2.04
C ILE A 50 -3.63 3.81 -0.89
N THR A 51 -4.56 2.88 -1.00
CA THR A 51 -5.71 2.72 -0.07
C THR A 51 -5.59 1.47 0.82
N GLY A 52 -4.52 0.71 0.61
CA GLY A 52 -4.07 -0.38 1.48
C GLY A 52 -2.82 0.02 2.24
N HIS A 53 -2.36 -0.86 3.11
CA HIS A 53 -1.27 -0.62 4.02
C HIS A 53 -0.05 -1.48 3.67
N SER A 54 0.57 -1.19 2.53
CA SER A 54 1.78 -1.90 2.09
C SER A 54 2.97 -1.69 3.03
N GLU A 55 2.96 -0.62 3.82
CA GLU A 55 3.96 -0.30 4.84
C GLU A 55 3.91 -1.19 6.09
N TYR A 56 2.84 -1.96 6.29
CA TYR A 56 2.65 -2.67 7.55
C TYR A 56 3.73 -3.71 7.81
N ASP A 57 4.23 -3.67 9.04
CA ASP A 57 5.02 -4.74 9.61
C ASP A 57 4.18 -6.00 9.87
N ALA A 58 4.88 -7.12 10.02
CA ALA A 58 4.29 -8.45 10.15
C ALA A 58 3.19 -8.53 11.22
N LEU A 59 3.31 -7.79 12.32
CA LEU A 59 2.43 -7.87 13.49
C LEU A 59 1.42 -6.71 13.60
N THR A 60 1.39 -5.79 12.64
CA THR A 60 0.54 -4.59 12.74
C THR A 60 -0.95 -4.95 12.77
N LEU A 61 -1.41 -5.76 11.80
CA LEU A 61 -2.80 -6.25 11.76
C LEU A 61 -3.15 -7.10 12.98
N GLU A 62 -2.21 -7.90 13.48
CA GLU A 62 -2.39 -8.68 14.72
C GLU A 62 -2.67 -7.76 15.91
N GLN A 63 -1.87 -6.71 16.08
CA GLN A 63 -2.04 -5.77 17.17
C GLN A 63 -3.39 -5.05 17.10
N GLU A 64 -3.83 -4.65 15.90
CA GLU A 64 -5.16 -4.08 15.69
C GLU A 64 -6.27 -5.06 16.05
N PHE A 65 -6.19 -6.28 15.54
CA PHE A 65 -7.14 -7.36 15.82
C PHE A 65 -7.23 -7.65 17.33
N LEU A 66 -6.11 -7.88 18.00
CA LEU A 66 -6.08 -8.19 19.42
C LEU A 66 -6.58 -7.01 20.26
N ARG A 67 -6.22 -5.77 19.91
CA ARG A 67 -6.71 -4.56 20.58
C ARG A 67 -8.23 -4.50 20.53
N ASP A 68 -8.83 -4.69 19.36
CA ASP A 68 -10.26 -4.53 19.17
C ASP A 68 -11.07 -5.73 19.70
N LYS A 69 -10.48 -6.94 19.64
CA LYS A 69 -11.01 -8.12 20.30
C LYS A 69 -11.06 -7.95 21.82
N ASN A 70 -9.99 -7.43 22.42
CA ASN A 70 -9.91 -7.21 23.87
C ASN A 70 -10.88 -6.12 24.35
N LYS A 71 -11.33 -5.23 23.46
CA LYS A 71 -12.42 -4.28 23.72
C LYS A 71 -13.82 -4.90 23.59
N GLY A 72 -13.92 -6.16 23.17
CA GLY A 72 -15.20 -6.84 22.93
C GLY A 72 -15.93 -6.34 21.68
N LEU A 73 -15.22 -5.72 20.73
CA LEU A 73 -15.85 -5.26 19.48
C LEU A 73 -16.20 -6.46 18.60
N PRO A 74 -17.30 -6.39 17.81
CA PRO A 74 -17.70 -7.45 16.90
C PRO A 74 -16.80 -7.45 15.64
N ILE A 75 -15.57 -7.94 15.80
CA ILE A 75 -14.56 -7.98 14.74
C ILE A 75 -14.26 -9.42 14.31
N ALA A 76 -13.94 -9.59 13.03
CA ALA A 76 -13.54 -10.87 12.46
C ALA A 76 -12.00 -11.02 12.48
N VAL A 77 -11.52 -12.26 12.39
CA VAL A 77 -10.10 -12.54 12.16
C VAL A 77 -9.68 -11.93 10.81
N PRO A 78 -8.50 -11.28 10.71
CA PRO A 78 -8.01 -10.76 9.44
C PRO A 78 -7.86 -11.88 8.41
N LYS A 79 -8.54 -11.74 7.28
CA LYS A 79 -8.55 -12.75 6.21
C LYS A 79 -7.18 -12.89 5.57
N ASN A 80 -6.80 -14.13 5.23
CA ASN A 80 -5.55 -14.45 4.54
C ASN A 80 -4.28 -13.99 5.28
N TYR A 81 -4.39 -13.72 6.59
CA TYR A 81 -3.30 -13.23 7.42
C TYR A 81 -2.73 -14.35 8.29
N TYR A 82 -3.60 -15.14 8.94
CA TYR A 82 -3.22 -16.32 9.70
C TYR A 82 -3.41 -17.61 8.88
N PRO A 83 -2.57 -18.64 9.09
CA PRO A 83 -2.82 -19.96 8.50
C PRO A 83 -4.18 -20.52 8.97
N ASP A 84 -5.03 -20.88 8.00
CA ASP A 84 -6.36 -21.45 8.26
C ASP A 84 -7.29 -20.54 9.11
N ASP A 85 -7.08 -19.22 9.04
CA ASP A 85 -7.77 -18.20 9.86
C ASP A 85 -7.64 -18.43 11.39
N ASP A 86 -6.60 -19.16 11.81
CA ASP A 86 -6.31 -19.45 13.21
C ASP A 86 -5.35 -18.41 13.82
N TYR A 87 -5.91 -17.44 14.55
CA TYR A 87 -5.14 -16.35 15.19
C TYR A 87 -4.19 -16.82 16.30
N THR A 88 -4.19 -18.11 16.66
CA THR A 88 -3.20 -18.68 17.59
C THR A 88 -1.88 -19.06 16.90
N LYS A 89 -1.87 -19.10 15.56
CA LYS A 89 -0.69 -19.35 14.74
C LYS A 89 0.02 -18.03 14.38
N PRO A 90 1.33 -18.06 14.06
CA PRO A 90 2.03 -16.87 13.60
C PRO A 90 1.49 -16.38 12.23
N PRO A 91 1.40 -15.05 12.01
CA PRO A 91 0.89 -14.49 10.76
C PRO A 91 1.85 -14.72 9.59
N ARG A 92 1.29 -14.81 8.38
CA ARG A 92 2.04 -14.95 7.12
C ARG A 92 2.22 -13.59 6.47
N VAL A 93 3.47 -13.20 6.24
CA VAL A 93 3.79 -11.97 5.51
C VAL A 93 3.85 -12.25 4.01
N THR A 94 2.77 -11.92 3.31
CA THR A 94 2.60 -12.19 1.87
C THR A 94 2.74 -10.96 0.98
N TRP A 95 2.91 -9.76 1.57
CA TRP A 95 2.89 -8.48 0.84
C TRP A 95 4.25 -7.78 0.71
N ARG A 96 5.25 -8.18 1.50
CA ARG A 96 6.52 -7.43 1.64
C ARG A 96 7.25 -7.22 0.31
N SER A 97 7.24 -8.21 -0.58
CA SER A 97 7.86 -8.08 -1.91
C SER A 97 7.20 -6.99 -2.75
N CYS A 98 5.86 -6.98 -2.80
CA CYS A 98 5.10 -5.96 -3.52
C CYS A 98 5.27 -4.57 -2.90
N ALA A 99 5.31 -4.48 -1.58
CA ALA A 99 5.57 -3.23 -0.87
C ALA A 99 6.94 -2.64 -1.25
N ASN A 100 8.00 -3.45 -1.23
CA ASN A 100 9.33 -3.01 -1.63
C ASN A 100 9.34 -2.49 -3.08
N LEU A 101 8.72 -3.24 -4.01
CA LEU A 101 8.61 -2.81 -5.40
C LEU A 101 7.83 -1.50 -5.55
N LEU A 102 6.74 -1.31 -4.80
CA LEU A 102 5.97 -0.08 -4.80
C LEU A 102 6.84 1.12 -4.41
N TYR A 103 7.51 1.06 -3.26
CA TYR A 103 8.32 2.18 -2.76
C TYR A 103 9.54 2.43 -3.62
N SER A 104 10.22 1.38 -4.10
CA SER A 104 11.34 1.53 -5.03
C SER A 104 10.91 2.18 -6.35
N ASN A 105 9.80 1.74 -6.93
CA ASN A 105 9.28 2.32 -8.16
C ASN A 105 8.82 3.78 -7.95
N TRP A 106 8.16 4.04 -6.83
CA TRP A 106 7.72 5.39 -6.48
C TRP A 106 8.90 6.36 -6.42
N LEU A 107 9.95 6.02 -5.67
CA LEU A 107 11.14 6.85 -5.55
C LEU A 107 11.83 7.03 -6.91
N ASN A 108 12.12 5.93 -7.61
CA ASN A 108 12.95 5.98 -8.82
C ASN A 108 12.29 6.67 -10.01
N TYR A 109 10.97 6.49 -10.18
CA TYR A 109 10.28 6.97 -11.39
C TYR A 109 9.43 8.22 -11.15
N PHE A 110 9.02 8.50 -9.91
CA PHE A 110 8.11 9.62 -9.63
C PHE A 110 8.68 10.66 -8.66
N VAL A 111 9.75 10.36 -7.91
CA VAL A 111 10.40 11.35 -7.05
C VAL A 111 11.69 11.83 -7.70
N TYR A 112 12.63 10.92 -7.99
CA TYR A 112 13.95 11.30 -8.51
C TYR A 112 13.89 11.90 -9.91
N GLN A 113 13.10 11.33 -10.82
CA GLN A 113 13.03 11.85 -12.20
C GLN A 113 12.27 13.18 -12.32
N THR A 114 11.44 13.53 -11.33
CA THR A 114 10.67 14.78 -11.33
C THR A 114 11.30 15.86 -10.46
N THR A 115 12.33 15.54 -9.68
CA THR A 115 13.06 16.51 -8.87
C THR A 115 14.17 17.11 -9.72
N PRO A 116 14.13 18.42 -10.05
CA PRO A 116 15.25 19.07 -10.70
C PRO A 116 16.45 18.95 -9.77
N TYR A 117 17.49 18.26 -10.22
CA TYR A 117 18.73 18.10 -9.48
C TYR A 117 19.85 18.70 -10.30
N ASP A 118 20.50 19.74 -9.76
CA ASP A 118 21.65 20.35 -10.39
C ASP A 118 22.93 19.67 -9.91
N LEU A 119 23.64 19.00 -10.83
CA LEU A 119 24.91 18.35 -10.53
C LEU A 119 26.00 19.38 -10.17
N ASP A 120 25.84 20.65 -10.56
CA ASP A 120 26.78 21.72 -10.25
C ASP A 120 26.73 22.16 -8.78
N GLU A 121 25.66 21.84 -8.03
CA GLU A 121 25.58 22.12 -6.59
C GLU A 121 26.41 21.11 -5.76
N LEU A 122 26.60 19.88 -6.25
CA LEU A 122 27.33 18.82 -5.54
C LEU A 122 28.84 19.03 -5.46
N THR A 123 29.44 19.59 -6.52
CA THR A 123 30.89 19.80 -6.60
C THR A 123 31.41 20.87 -5.64
N SER A 124 30.51 21.65 -5.03
CA SER A 124 30.87 22.71 -4.08
C SER A 124 31.17 22.22 -2.66
N LEU A 125 30.83 20.96 -2.33
CA LEU A 125 30.97 20.41 -0.98
C LEU A 125 32.29 19.66 -0.74
N ASP A 126 33.03 19.28 -1.79
CA ASP A 126 34.29 18.52 -1.67
C ASP A 126 35.56 19.41 -1.54
N HIS A 127 35.38 20.71 -1.35
CA HIS A 127 36.49 21.69 -1.27
C HIS A 127 36.48 22.60 -0.02
N GLN A 128 35.91 22.15 1.11
CA GLN A 128 36.14 22.79 2.42
C GLN A 128 36.92 21.91 3.38
#